data_AF-A0AA39F6E8-F1
#
_entry.id   AF-A0AA39F6E8-F1
#
_cell.length_a   1.000
_cell.length_b   1.000
_cell.length_c   1.000
_cell.angle_alpha   90.00
_cell.angle_beta   90.00
_cell.angle_gamma   90.00
#
_symmetry.space_group_name_H-M   'P 1'
#
loop_
_entity.id
_entity.type
_entity.pdbx_description
1 polymer ?
#
loop_
_entity_poly.entity_id
_entity_poly.type
_entity_poly.pdbx_seq_one_letter_code
_entity_poly.pdbx_strand_id
1 'polypeptide(L)'
;MNWPIILWLLIITLVENANSEESSWNCRFDESGIPLDFQKLYRDDDYIINHESQNETFRIQICGPLHKNCNGIPGYSACLQFGNKTEKGLGRVAEHTHEDGRIMYKYTGDKCKDDVNYQLHIIMMCDYGAIDSYPELFPYEQSYCSFFIIWRTALACPRYPGQSLPSISCKVTDDNGTVYDLSDLKELANNYEVAIDKNRSIILNICHPIVYGYRSVCLDNSGACLRINSDKLSYKSLGSINSMKLHAKPLVLEYEMGDVCTKIPHFRTTITFVCDYNATNTAPVFIGIEDVCHYKLNWRTAAACNEKDLENYSSKTAAPCKITNPVTKIDYDLNSLKGKEPIVKTKAGLEYKFSICQPLLSNACQASVGAKDAGVCSASQRTIGGKANSKLLWSVHGLYLNYTDGSPCGGNKNRSTQITFVCAASEVAENMNTIDDDDLCNLYINYHTSLVCEKKVRDFFPF
;
A
#
# COMPACT_ATOMS: atom_id res chain seq x y z
N MET A 1 -7.34 28.92 65.56
CA MET A 1 -6.78 29.35 64.26
C MET A 1 -6.56 28.10 63.40
N ASN A 2 -7.46 27.89 62.43
CA ASN A 2 -7.62 26.66 61.65
C ASN A 2 -6.68 26.61 60.44
N TRP A 3 -5.38 26.37 60.66
CA TRP A 3 -4.42 26.20 59.58
C TRP A 3 -4.26 24.78 58.96
N PRO A 4 -4.74 23.66 59.54
CA PRO A 4 -4.51 22.34 58.91
C PRO A 4 -5.58 21.93 57.88
N ILE A 5 -6.77 22.58 57.87
CA ILE A 5 -7.88 22.21 56.97
C ILE A 5 -7.70 22.84 55.57
N ILE A 6 -7.10 24.04 55.51
CA ILE A 6 -6.86 24.76 54.26
C ILE A 6 -5.78 24.05 53.42
N LEU A 7 -4.77 23.47 54.06
CA LEU A 7 -3.71 22.72 53.37
C LEU A 7 -4.22 21.41 52.77
N TRP A 8 -5.15 20.72 53.44
CA TRP A 8 -5.79 19.50 52.93
C TRP A 8 -6.74 19.77 51.75
N LEU A 9 -7.51 20.87 51.78
CA LEU A 9 -8.36 21.29 50.66
C LEU A 9 -7.54 21.75 49.44
N LEU A 10 -6.38 22.38 49.65
CA LEU A 10 -5.44 22.73 48.58
C LEU A 10 -4.79 21.50 47.93
N ILE A 11 -4.50 20.46 48.72
CA ILE A 11 -3.95 19.19 48.18
C ILE A 11 -5.02 18.42 47.39
N ILE A 12 -6.27 18.38 47.87
CA ILE A 12 -7.38 17.72 47.14
C ILE A 12 -7.68 18.45 45.82
N THR A 13 -7.71 19.79 45.81
CA THR A 13 -7.89 20.56 44.56
C THR A 13 -6.70 20.46 43.60
N LEU A 14 -5.47 20.29 44.08
CA LEU A 14 -4.29 20.02 43.23
C LEU A 14 -4.28 18.58 42.67
N VAL A 15 -4.75 17.59 43.44
CA VAL A 15 -4.86 16.19 42.99
C VAL A 15 -6.04 16.00 42.02
N GLU A 16 -7.15 16.72 42.20
CA GLU A 16 -8.26 16.76 41.22
C GLU A 16 -7.85 17.47 39.92
N ASN A 17 -7.04 18.54 40.00
CA ASN A 17 -6.50 19.20 38.80
C ASN A 17 -5.46 18.33 38.06
N ALA A 18 -4.60 17.60 38.77
CA ALA A 18 -3.63 16.68 38.15
C ALA A 18 -4.31 15.48 37.47
N ASN A 19 -5.37 14.93 38.07
CA ASN A 19 -6.19 13.87 37.44
C ASN A 19 -7.05 14.38 36.26
N SER A 20 -7.29 15.69 36.16
CA SER A 20 -8.01 16.27 35.03
C SER A 20 -7.14 16.43 33.77
N GLU A 21 -5.84 16.69 33.92
CA GLU A 21 -4.90 16.83 32.79
C GLU A 21 -4.52 15.48 32.15
N GLU A 22 -4.41 14.39 32.92
CA GLU A 22 -4.18 13.04 32.36
C GLU A 22 -5.38 12.51 31.57
N SER A 23 -6.61 12.93 31.91
CA SER A 23 -7.82 12.55 31.16
C SER A 23 -7.94 13.23 29.78
N SER A 24 -7.19 14.32 29.58
CA SER A 24 -7.31 15.20 28.41
C SER A 24 -6.62 14.65 27.15
N TRP A 25 -5.75 13.66 27.28
CA TRP A 25 -4.93 13.11 26.18
C TRP A 25 -5.37 11.71 25.75
N ASN A 26 -6.60 11.29 26.10
CA ASN A 26 -7.09 9.98 25.76
C ASN A 26 -7.19 9.80 24.23
N CYS A 27 -6.32 8.97 23.69
CA CYS A 27 -6.24 8.60 22.27
C CYS A 27 -6.82 7.23 21.95
N ARG A 28 -7.65 6.72 22.86
CA ARG A 28 -8.34 5.45 22.70
C ARG A 28 -9.80 5.71 22.38
N PHE A 29 -10.24 5.17 21.25
CA PHE A 29 -11.63 5.24 20.78
C PHE A 29 -12.23 3.85 20.76
N ASP A 30 -13.54 3.78 20.89
CA ASP A 30 -14.30 2.56 20.67
C ASP A 30 -15.24 2.81 19.47
N GLU A 31 -15.06 2.05 18.39
CA GLU A 31 -16.01 2.01 17.29
C GLU A 31 -16.81 0.72 17.35
N SER A 32 -18.09 0.81 17.71
CA SER A 32 -18.99 -0.35 17.69
C SER A 32 -18.42 -1.60 18.41
N GLY A 33 -17.68 -1.39 19.51
CA GLY A 33 -17.00 -2.43 20.28
C GLY A 33 -15.59 -2.78 19.81
N ILE A 34 -15.02 -2.06 18.84
CA ILE A 34 -13.65 -2.23 18.37
C ILE A 34 -12.76 -1.09 18.91
N PRO A 35 -11.77 -1.39 19.76
CA PRO A 35 -10.88 -0.37 20.29
C PRO A 35 -9.84 0.05 19.23
N LEU A 36 -9.74 1.36 18.99
CA LEU A 36 -8.67 2.01 18.24
C LEU A 36 -7.74 2.72 19.23
N ASP A 37 -6.47 2.33 19.28
CA ASP A 37 -5.48 2.89 20.23
C ASP A 37 -4.36 3.60 19.46
N PHE A 38 -4.42 4.93 19.45
CA PHE A 38 -3.40 5.78 18.82
C PHE A 38 -2.27 6.17 19.75
N GLN A 39 -2.26 5.73 21.02
CA GLN A 39 -1.20 6.07 21.97
C GLN A 39 0.19 5.68 21.47
N LYS A 40 0.26 4.61 20.66
CA LYS A 40 1.50 4.12 20.04
C LYS A 40 2.11 5.07 19.02
N LEU A 41 1.38 6.10 18.58
CA LEU A 41 1.91 7.14 17.69
C LEU A 41 2.66 8.24 18.44
N TYR A 42 2.52 8.33 19.77
CA TYR A 42 3.35 9.20 20.58
C TYR A 42 4.78 8.67 20.58
N ARG A 43 5.73 9.51 20.14
CA ARG A 43 7.15 9.15 20.00
C ARG A 43 7.99 9.81 21.09
N ASP A 44 9.23 9.38 21.24
CA ASP A 44 10.23 10.02 22.11
C ASP A 44 10.80 11.33 21.51
N ASP A 45 10.57 11.56 20.21
CA ASP A 45 10.96 12.74 19.46
C ASP A 45 9.78 13.33 18.68
N ASP A 46 9.75 14.65 18.52
CA ASP A 46 8.69 15.35 17.77
C ASP A 46 8.73 14.98 16.29
N TYR A 47 7.57 14.74 15.68
CA TYR A 47 7.46 14.61 14.23
C TYR A 47 7.76 15.98 13.60
N ILE A 48 8.66 16.01 12.62
CA ILE A 48 9.10 17.21 11.91
C ILE A 48 8.62 17.10 10.46
N ILE A 49 7.72 17.99 10.05
CA ILE A 49 7.23 18.09 8.69
C ILE A 49 7.68 19.41 8.10
N ASN A 50 8.49 19.38 7.05
CA ASN A 50 8.99 20.57 6.38
C ASN A 50 8.13 20.90 5.17
N HIS A 51 7.73 22.17 5.04
CA HIS A 51 7.07 22.67 3.86
C HIS A 51 8.09 23.32 2.92
N GLU A 52 8.56 22.56 1.93
CA GLU A 52 9.72 22.90 1.09
C GLU A 52 9.61 24.24 0.36
N SER A 53 8.39 24.68 0.01
CA SER A 53 8.17 25.92 -0.74
C SER A 53 8.01 27.17 0.12
N GLN A 54 7.76 27.03 1.43
CA GLN A 54 7.47 28.17 2.32
C GLN A 54 8.49 28.37 3.44
N ASN A 55 9.50 27.48 3.56
CA ASN A 55 10.49 27.51 4.63
C ASN A 55 9.83 27.51 6.03
N GLU A 56 8.77 26.71 6.14
CA GLU A 56 7.99 26.50 7.35
C GLU A 56 8.17 25.07 7.84
N THR A 57 8.23 24.89 9.15
CA THR A 57 8.40 23.58 9.79
C THR A 57 7.30 23.37 10.82
N PHE A 58 6.60 22.25 10.71
CA PHE A 58 5.65 21.78 11.70
C PHE A 58 6.36 20.80 12.63
N ARG A 59 6.19 21.01 13.93
CA ARG A 59 6.49 20.02 14.96
C ARG A 59 5.18 19.53 15.52
N ILE A 60 4.94 18.22 15.49
CA ILE A 60 3.71 17.63 16.01
C ILE A 60 3.99 16.42 16.91
N GLN A 61 3.14 16.26 17.92
CA GLN A 61 2.90 15.03 18.69
C GLN A 61 1.40 14.80 18.74
N ILE A 62 1.00 13.54 18.74
CA ILE A 62 -0.38 13.12 18.97
C ILE A 62 -0.44 12.35 20.28
N CYS A 63 -1.55 12.45 21.01
CA CYS A 63 -1.72 11.77 22.31
C CYS A 63 -0.78 12.26 23.42
N GLY A 64 -0.21 13.45 23.26
CA GLY A 64 0.62 14.10 24.25
C GLY A 64 1.21 15.43 23.74
N PRO A 65 1.91 16.17 24.62
CA PRO A 65 2.58 17.42 24.26
C PRO A 65 3.86 17.17 23.46
N LEU A 66 4.34 18.20 22.76
CA LEU A 66 5.66 18.24 22.16
C LEU A 66 6.74 18.11 23.23
N HIS A 67 7.83 17.41 22.90
CA HIS A 67 9.02 17.34 23.73
C HIS A 67 9.76 18.67 23.75
N LYS A 68 9.82 19.36 22.60
CA LYS A 68 10.41 20.69 22.51
C LYS A 68 9.31 21.75 22.62
N ASN A 69 9.46 22.65 23.58
CA ASN A 69 8.53 23.77 23.77
C ASN A 69 8.27 24.56 22.47
N CYS A 70 7.07 25.13 22.37
CA CYS A 70 6.70 26.02 21.27
C CYS A 70 6.73 27.46 21.77
N ASN A 71 7.56 28.30 21.16
CA ASN A 71 7.80 29.69 21.57
C ASN A 71 8.17 29.80 23.06
N GLY A 72 8.95 28.84 23.57
CA GLY A 72 9.34 28.74 24.99
C GLY A 72 8.24 28.24 25.92
N ILE A 73 7.03 28.01 25.42
CA ILE A 73 5.87 27.61 26.21
C ILE A 73 5.67 26.07 26.10
N PRO A 74 5.60 25.33 27.23
CA PRO A 74 5.34 23.90 27.23
C PRO A 74 3.85 23.58 27.03
N GLY A 75 3.55 22.33 26.66
CA GLY A 75 2.20 21.76 26.64
C GLY A 75 1.45 21.89 25.30
N TYR A 76 2.05 22.50 24.27
CA TYR A 76 1.52 22.42 22.91
C TYR A 76 1.77 21.03 22.34
N SER A 77 0.81 20.47 21.59
CA SER A 77 0.99 19.25 20.80
C SER A 77 1.39 19.53 19.37
N ALA A 78 1.19 20.74 18.89
CA ALA A 78 1.63 21.14 17.57
C ALA A 78 2.15 22.58 17.55
N CYS A 79 3.21 22.82 16.79
CA CYS A 79 3.90 24.09 16.68
C CYS A 79 4.30 24.36 15.22
N LEU A 80 4.03 25.56 14.74
CA LEU A 80 4.45 26.07 13.44
C LEU A 80 5.63 27.01 13.61
N GLN A 81 6.70 26.75 12.88
CA GLN A 81 7.90 27.58 12.88
C GLN A 81 8.11 28.20 11.50
N PHE A 82 8.28 29.53 11.47
CA PHE A 82 8.58 30.29 10.25
C PHE A 82 10.09 30.58 10.18
N GLY A 83 10.82 29.87 9.31
CA GLY A 83 12.29 29.93 9.26
C GLY A 83 12.93 29.71 10.64
N ASN A 84 13.93 30.53 11.01
CA ASN A 84 14.58 30.45 12.35
C ASN A 84 14.12 31.56 13.32
N LYS A 85 12.97 32.21 13.09
CA LYS A 85 12.66 33.49 13.75
C LYS A 85 11.46 33.45 14.70
N THR A 86 10.36 32.80 14.32
CA THR A 86 9.11 32.87 15.10
C THR A 86 8.36 31.54 15.11
N GLU A 87 7.86 31.17 16.30
CA GLU A 87 7.05 29.98 16.52
C GLU A 87 5.63 30.37 16.94
N LYS A 88 4.64 29.61 16.46
CA LYS A 88 3.22 29.74 16.79
C LYS A 88 2.66 28.40 17.21
N GLY A 89 1.98 28.37 18.35
CA GLY A 89 1.31 27.17 18.82
C GLY A 89 0.06 26.88 17.99
N LEU A 90 -0.10 25.63 17.53
CA LEU A 90 -1.25 25.19 16.74
C LEU A 90 -2.33 24.50 17.58
N GLY A 91 -2.00 24.18 18.83
CA GLY A 91 -2.94 23.76 19.86
C GLY A 91 -2.30 22.85 20.90
N ARG A 92 -2.95 22.77 22.06
CA ARG A 92 -2.56 21.90 23.16
C ARG A 92 -3.36 20.61 23.05
N VAL A 93 -4.60 20.65 23.47
CA VAL A 93 -5.51 19.51 23.47
C VAL A 93 -6.33 19.51 22.17
N ALA A 94 -6.57 18.33 21.61
CA ALA A 94 -7.46 18.18 20.46
C ALA A 94 -8.91 17.92 20.87
N GLU A 95 -9.82 18.56 20.15
CA GLU A 95 -11.19 18.09 20.00
C GLU A 95 -11.16 16.89 19.04
N HIS A 96 -11.71 15.75 19.44
CA HIS A 96 -11.81 14.59 18.56
C HIS A 96 -13.20 14.50 17.94
N THR A 97 -13.25 14.11 16.67
CA THR A 97 -14.48 13.78 15.96
C THR A 97 -14.38 12.36 15.46
N HIS A 98 -15.40 11.56 15.78
CA HIS A 98 -15.54 10.19 15.36
C HIS A 98 -16.96 9.93 14.85
N GLU A 99 -17.14 9.98 13.54
CA GLU A 99 -18.45 9.87 12.89
C GLU A 99 -18.31 9.20 11.52
N ASP A 100 -19.12 8.17 11.25
CA ASP A 100 -19.15 7.43 9.98
C ASP A 100 -17.76 7.00 9.48
N GLY A 101 -16.91 6.48 10.37
CA GLY A 101 -15.56 6.03 10.05
C GLY A 101 -14.53 7.14 9.87
N ARG A 102 -14.90 8.41 10.06
CA ARG A 102 -13.96 9.53 10.08
C ARG A 102 -13.38 9.67 11.48
N ILE A 103 -12.06 9.57 11.59
CA ILE A 103 -11.32 9.84 12.83
C ILE A 103 -10.52 11.13 12.61
N MET A 104 -10.87 12.20 13.32
CA MET A 104 -10.20 13.49 13.19
C MET A 104 -9.84 14.07 14.55
N TYR A 105 -8.65 14.64 14.65
CA TYR A 105 -8.22 15.51 15.74
C TYR A 105 -8.17 16.94 15.25
N LYS A 106 -8.88 17.83 15.94
CA LYS A 106 -8.89 19.26 15.67
C LYS A 106 -8.23 19.99 16.83
N TYR A 107 -7.10 20.62 16.54
CA TYR A 107 -6.38 21.47 17.47
C TYR A 107 -6.71 22.94 17.16
N THR A 108 -6.93 23.73 18.21
CA THR A 108 -7.08 25.17 18.10
C THR A 108 -5.94 25.84 18.86
N GLY A 109 -5.19 26.69 18.16
CA GLY A 109 -3.94 27.27 18.63
C GLY A 109 -4.02 28.77 18.89
N ASP A 110 -2.87 29.42 18.73
CA ASP A 110 -2.69 30.86 18.89
C ASP A 110 -3.47 31.66 17.85
N LYS A 111 -3.61 32.97 18.07
CA LYS A 111 -4.20 33.87 17.07
C LYS A 111 -3.38 33.88 15.78
N CYS A 112 -4.05 33.63 14.67
CA CYS A 112 -3.51 33.70 13.31
C CYS A 112 -3.73 35.09 12.70
N LYS A 113 -4.99 35.54 12.67
CA LYS A 113 -5.45 36.86 12.19
C LYS A 113 -6.59 37.32 13.09
N ASP A 114 -6.77 38.62 13.30
CA ASP A 114 -7.88 39.23 14.07
C ASP A 114 -8.52 38.32 15.15
N ASP A 115 -9.69 37.74 14.84
CA ASP A 115 -10.48 36.82 15.68
C ASP A 115 -10.47 35.36 15.22
N VAL A 116 -9.51 34.99 14.37
CA VAL A 116 -9.28 33.63 13.87
C VAL A 116 -8.02 33.05 14.50
N ASN A 117 -8.19 31.94 15.20
CA ASN A 117 -7.07 31.14 15.71
C ASN A 117 -6.57 30.18 14.64
N TYR A 118 -5.30 29.79 14.74
CA TYR A 118 -4.79 28.67 13.97
C TYR A 118 -5.57 27.39 14.28
N GLN A 119 -5.83 26.60 13.25
CA GLN A 119 -6.48 25.30 13.33
C GLN A 119 -5.59 24.26 12.67
N LEU A 120 -5.41 23.12 13.33
CA LEU A 120 -4.75 21.96 12.75
C LEU A 120 -5.70 20.76 12.81
N HIS A 121 -5.97 20.18 11.66
CA HIS A 121 -6.83 19.02 11.50
C HIS A 121 -5.96 17.82 11.12
N ILE A 122 -5.89 16.82 11.99
CA ILE A 122 -5.22 15.54 11.70
C ILE A 122 -6.30 14.51 11.42
N ILE A 123 -6.31 13.97 10.21
CA ILE A 123 -7.27 12.97 9.74
C ILE A 123 -6.56 11.62 9.71
N MET A 124 -7.00 10.71 10.58
CA MET A 124 -6.47 9.35 10.60
C MET A 124 -7.16 8.52 9.52
N MET A 125 -6.38 7.78 8.75
CA MET A 125 -6.87 6.89 7.70
C MET A 125 -6.32 5.49 7.90
N CYS A 126 -7.18 4.48 7.75
CA CYS A 126 -6.74 3.10 7.78
C CYS A 126 -5.85 2.79 6.57
N ASP A 127 -4.67 2.25 6.85
CA ASP A 127 -3.82 1.62 5.86
C ASP A 127 -3.21 0.36 6.48
N TYR A 128 -3.67 -0.81 6.03
CA TYR A 128 -3.20 -2.09 6.56
C TYR A 128 -1.74 -2.39 6.19
N GLY A 129 -1.19 -1.73 5.17
CA GLY A 129 0.20 -1.87 4.73
C GLY A 129 1.16 -0.88 5.39
N ALA A 130 0.66 0.07 6.18
CA ALA A 130 1.48 1.09 6.81
C ALA A 130 2.37 0.49 7.93
N ILE A 131 3.68 0.60 7.73
CA ILE A 131 4.74 0.29 8.71
C ILE A 131 5.45 1.61 9.01
N ASP A 132 5.63 1.95 10.29
CA ASP A 132 6.29 3.18 10.74
C ASP A 132 5.77 4.45 10.04
N SER A 133 4.45 4.57 9.95
CA SER A 133 3.75 5.63 9.22
C SER A 133 4.13 7.04 9.68
N TYR A 134 4.25 7.97 8.72
CA TYR A 134 4.50 9.38 8.97
C TYR A 134 3.30 10.26 8.56
N PRO A 135 3.01 11.35 9.28
CA PRO A 135 1.99 12.33 8.91
C PRO A 135 2.35 13.08 7.62
N GLU A 136 1.35 13.30 6.76
CA GLU A 136 1.49 14.00 5.48
C GLU A 136 0.67 15.29 5.49
N LEU A 137 1.34 16.43 5.30
CA LEU A 137 0.73 17.75 5.27
C LEU A 137 0.09 18.03 3.91
N PHE A 138 -1.17 18.47 3.92
CA PHE A 138 -1.85 18.93 2.71
C PHE A 138 -1.29 20.27 2.25
N PRO A 139 -1.14 20.49 0.93
CA PRO A 139 -0.75 21.78 0.40
C PRO A 139 -1.66 22.90 0.89
N TYR A 140 -1.07 24.03 1.27
CA TYR A 140 -1.78 25.23 1.70
C TYR A 140 -1.01 26.49 1.25
N GLU A 141 -1.68 27.63 1.27
CA GLU A 141 -1.06 28.93 1.00
C GLU A 141 -0.68 29.63 2.31
N GLN A 142 0.37 30.46 2.30
CA GLN A 142 0.86 31.20 3.49
C GLN A 142 -0.22 32.02 4.21
N SER A 143 -1.30 32.38 3.53
CA SER A 143 -2.40 33.15 4.12
C SER A 143 -3.37 32.29 4.95
N TYR A 144 -3.24 30.97 4.94
CA TYR A 144 -4.20 30.07 5.57
C TYR A 144 -3.94 29.94 7.07
N CYS A 145 -5.02 29.91 7.83
CA CYS A 145 -5.00 29.69 9.28
C CYS A 145 -5.45 28.28 9.66
N SER A 146 -5.80 27.44 8.69
CA SER A 146 -6.27 26.08 8.90
C SER A 146 -5.44 25.13 8.06
N PHE A 147 -4.86 24.12 8.71
CA PHE A 147 -3.96 23.15 8.13
C PHE A 147 -4.55 21.75 8.25
N PHE A 148 -4.33 20.92 7.23
CA PHE A 148 -4.81 19.54 7.21
C PHE A 148 -3.63 18.59 7.08
N ILE A 149 -3.60 17.57 7.93
CA ILE A 149 -2.65 16.47 7.89
C ILE A 149 -3.46 15.20 7.69
N ILE A 150 -3.04 14.36 6.74
CA ILE A 150 -3.50 12.97 6.69
C ILE A 150 -2.44 12.08 7.31
N TRP A 151 -2.88 11.18 8.18
CA TRP A 151 -2.02 10.16 8.76
C TRP A 151 -2.58 8.78 8.44
N ARG A 152 -1.97 8.12 7.45
CA ARG A 152 -2.29 6.74 7.07
C ARG A 152 -1.56 5.79 8.00
N THR A 153 -2.29 4.97 8.74
CA THR A 153 -1.69 4.06 9.72
C THR A 153 -2.53 2.81 9.91
N ALA A 154 -1.87 1.69 10.19
CA ALA A 154 -2.54 0.44 10.52
C ALA A 154 -3.31 0.52 11.85
N LEU A 155 -3.01 1.50 12.71
CA LEU A 155 -3.72 1.74 13.98
C LEU A 155 -5.13 2.33 13.78
N ALA A 156 -5.39 2.94 12.63
CA ALA A 156 -6.72 3.44 12.26
C ALA A 156 -7.60 2.34 11.63
N CYS A 157 -7.05 1.13 11.48
CA CYS A 157 -7.77 -0.02 10.96
C CYS A 157 -8.37 -0.84 12.11
N PRO A 158 -9.71 -0.94 12.22
CA PRO A 158 -10.35 -1.77 13.23
C PRO A 158 -9.90 -3.23 13.10
N ARG A 159 -9.51 -3.84 14.22
CA ARG A 159 -9.18 -5.27 14.33
C ARG A 159 -9.88 -5.85 15.55
N TYR A 160 -10.67 -6.90 15.36
CA TYR A 160 -11.28 -7.60 16.48
C TYR A 160 -10.19 -8.30 17.32
N PRO A 161 -10.19 -8.14 18.66
CA PRO A 161 -9.25 -8.83 19.52
C PRO A 161 -9.26 -10.34 19.26
N GLY A 162 -8.09 -10.92 19.02
CA GLY A 162 -7.93 -12.35 18.75
C GLY A 162 -8.24 -12.80 17.32
N GLN A 163 -8.59 -11.88 16.40
CA GLN A 163 -8.74 -12.17 14.98
C GLN A 163 -7.62 -11.52 14.17
N SER A 164 -6.86 -12.33 13.45
CA SER A 164 -6.01 -11.85 12.36
C SER A 164 -6.85 -11.69 11.10
N LEU A 165 -6.48 -10.74 10.23
CA LEU A 165 -7.03 -10.72 8.87
C LEU A 165 -6.87 -12.12 8.25
N PRO A 166 -7.91 -12.68 7.61
CA PRO A 166 -7.78 -13.99 7.02
C PRO A 166 -6.71 -13.96 5.92
N SER A 167 -5.80 -14.95 5.94
CA SER A 167 -4.80 -15.11 4.88
C SER A 167 -5.49 -15.67 3.65
N ILE A 168 -5.84 -14.79 2.72
CA ILE A 168 -6.66 -15.14 1.56
C ILE A 168 -5.79 -15.09 0.31
N SER A 169 -5.71 -16.24 -0.37
CA SER A 169 -5.08 -16.32 -1.68
C SER A 169 -5.92 -15.58 -2.70
N CYS A 170 -5.29 -14.66 -3.42
CA CYS A 170 -5.89 -13.99 -4.58
C CYS A 170 -5.48 -14.63 -5.90
N LYS A 171 -5.04 -15.89 -5.84
CA LYS A 171 -4.62 -16.68 -6.99
C LYS A 171 -5.48 -17.93 -7.13
N VAL A 172 -5.80 -18.29 -8.37
CA VAL A 172 -6.51 -19.52 -8.71
C VAL A 172 -5.88 -20.16 -9.93
N THR A 173 -5.86 -21.49 -9.95
CA THR A 173 -5.34 -22.28 -11.07
C THR A 173 -6.48 -23.07 -11.70
N ASP A 174 -6.59 -23.05 -13.02
CA ASP A 174 -7.57 -23.89 -13.73
C ASP A 174 -7.12 -25.35 -13.87
N ASP A 175 -8.02 -26.20 -14.35
CA ASP A 175 -7.76 -27.64 -14.56
C ASP A 175 -6.59 -27.92 -15.52
N ASN A 176 -6.19 -26.95 -16.34
CA ASN A 176 -5.06 -27.06 -17.27
C ASN A 176 -3.74 -26.56 -16.66
N GLY A 177 -3.73 -26.16 -15.39
CA GLY A 177 -2.56 -25.58 -14.73
C GLY A 177 -2.32 -24.09 -15.02
N THR A 178 -3.25 -23.40 -15.66
CA THR A 178 -3.13 -21.95 -15.95
C THR A 178 -3.44 -21.15 -14.69
N VAL A 179 -2.49 -20.33 -14.25
CA VAL A 179 -2.62 -19.48 -13.05
C VAL A 179 -3.20 -18.11 -13.42
N TYR A 180 -4.14 -17.65 -12.59
CA TYR A 180 -4.71 -16.31 -12.59
C TYR A 180 -4.42 -15.66 -11.25
N ASP A 181 -3.92 -14.42 -11.27
CA ASP A 181 -3.53 -13.68 -10.08
C ASP A 181 -4.18 -12.31 -10.07
N LEU A 182 -5.08 -12.09 -9.10
CA LEU A 182 -5.79 -10.82 -8.91
C LEU A 182 -5.17 -9.97 -7.79
N SER A 183 -4.00 -10.35 -7.27
CA SER A 183 -3.35 -9.68 -6.13
C SER A 183 -3.09 -8.20 -6.37
N ASP A 184 -2.85 -7.78 -7.61
CA ASP A 184 -2.63 -6.37 -7.98
C ASP A 184 -3.89 -5.50 -7.79
N LEU A 185 -5.07 -6.11 -7.73
CA LEU A 185 -6.34 -5.42 -7.46
C LEU A 185 -6.66 -5.32 -5.96
N LYS A 186 -5.81 -5.88 -5.09
CA LYS A 186 -5.98 -5.80 -3.64
C LYS A 186 -5.53 -4.43 -3.14
N GLU A 187 -6.43 -3.67 -2.54
CA GLU A 187 -6.11 -2.38 -1.93
C GLU A 187 -6.02 -2.48 -0.40
N LEU A 188 -4.97 -1.91 0.19
CA LEU A 188 -4.75 -1.93 1.66
C LEU A 188 -5.13 -0.62 2.34
N ALA A 189 -5.28 0.46 1.57
CA ALA A 189 -5.53 1.81 2.07
C ALA A 189 -6.78 2.47 1.48
N ASN A 190 -7.37 1.88 0.45
CA ASN A 190 -8.52 2.42 -0.28
C ASN A 190 -9.52 1.31 -0.62
N ASN A 191 -10.70 1.71 -1.07
CA ASN A 191 -11.71 0.81 -1.61
C ASN A 191 -12.06 1.21 -3.04
N TYR A 192 -12.58 0.25 -3.80
CA TYR A 192 -13.29 0.56 -5.03
C TYR A 192 -14.72 0.97 -4.70
N GLU A 193 -15.20 2.03 -5.34
CA GLU A 193 -16.59 2.46 -5.24
C GLU A 193 -17.27 2.36 -6.61
N VAL A 194 -18.44 1.72 -6.63
CA VAL A 194 -19.28 1.55 -7.83
C VAL A 194 -20.63 2.18 -7.58
N ALA A 195 -20.93 3.28 -8.27
CA ALA A 195 -22.25 3.90 -8.19
C ALA A 195 -23.31 2.97 -8.80
N ILE A 196 -24.39 2.73 -8.06
CA ILE A 196 -25.61 2.07 -8.56
C ILE A 196 -26.58 3.15 -9.08
N ASP A 197 -26.80 4.18 -8.26
CA ASP A 197 -27.62 5.35 -8.58
C ASP A 197 -27.19 6.54 -7.71
N LYS A 198 -27.99 7.63 -7.72
CA LYS A 198 -27.68 8.86 -6.97
C LYS A 198 -27.50 8.67 -5.46
N ASN A 199 -28.16 7.66 -4.90
CA ASN A 199 -28.24 7.44 -3.45
C ASN A 199 -27.57 6.14 -3.02
N ARG A 200 -27.12 5.29 -3.95
CA ARG A 200 -26.57 3.96 -3.62
C ARG A 200 -25.26 3.71 -4.33
N SER A 201 -24.29 3.21 -3.57
CA SER A 201 -23.00 2.76 -4.09
C SER A 201 -22.62 1.40 -3.50
N ILE A 202 -21.88 0.60 -4.25
CA ILE A 202 -21.19 -0.58 -3.74
C ILE A 202 -19.76 -0.18 -3.43
N ILE A 203 -19.35 -0.36 -2.19
CA ILE A 203 -17.95 -0.26 -1.75
C ILE A 203 -17.42 -1.68 -1.70
N LEU A 204 -16.29 -1.96 -2.32
CA LEU A 204 -15.71 -3.30 -2.33
C LEU A 204 -14.19 -3.27 -2.37
N ASN A 205 -13.62 -4.42 -2.08
CA ASN A 205 -12.20 -4.69 -2.24
C ASN A 205 -11.99 -6.10 -2.81
N ILE A 206 -10.80 -6.41 -3.32
CA ILE A 206 -10.49 -7.70 -3.95
C ILE A 206 -9.60 -8.52 -3.01
N CYS A 207 -10.06 -9.72 -2.64
CA CYS A 207 -9.33 -10.65 -1.77
C CYS A 207 -8.91 -10.04 -0.41
N HIS A 208 -9.63 -9.02 0.03
CA HIS A 208 -9.37 -8.30 1.26
C HIS A 208 -10.69 -7.69 1.77
N PRO A 209 -10.89 -7.56 3.09
CA PRO A 209 -11.99 -6.77 3.62
C PRO A 209 -11.99 -5.34 3.08
N ILE A 210 -13.15 -4.71 3.12
CA ILE A 210 -13.26 -3.27 2.91
C ILE A 210 -12.37 -2.54 3.92
N VAL A 211 -11.59 -1.59 3.42
CA VAL A 211 -10.79 -0.69 4.22
C VAL A 211 -11.72 0.24 4.98
N TYR A 212 -11.65 0.23 6.30
CA TYR A 212 -12.45 1.10 7.15
C TYR A 212 -12.10 2.57 6.91
N GLY A 213 -13.10 3.45 6.86
CA GLY A 213 -12.85 4.88 6.77
C GLY A 213 -14.13 5.69 6.57
N TYR A 214 -13.94 6.98 6.28
CA TYR A 214 -15.05 7.90 6.08
C TYR A 214 -16.03 7.37 5.02
N ARG A 215 -17.30 7.25 5.42
CA ARG A 215 -18.38 6.72 4.59
C ARG A 215 -18.15 5.28 4.09
N SER A 216 -17.36 4.50 4.83
CA SER A 216 -16.92 3.13 4.50
C SER A 216 -16.83 2.28 5.79
N VAL A 217 -17.96 2.06 6.47
CA VAL A 217 -18.03 1.45 7.81
C VAL A 217 -18.64 0.04 7.80
N CYS A 218 -18.50 -0.72 6.71
CA CYS A 218 -18.98 -2.10 6.68
C CYS A 218 -18.06 -3.01 7.50
N LEU A 219 -18.54 -3.41 8.69
CA LEU A 219 -17.82 -4.29 9.62
C LEU A 219 -17.92 -5.78 9.19
N ASP A 220 -17.44 -6.68 10.05
CA ASP A 220 -17.52 -8.16 9.89
C ASP A 220 -16.78 -8.76 8.69
N ASN A 221 -15.62 -8.20 8.34
CA ASN A 221 -14.80 -8.67 7.22
C ASN A 221 -15.57 -8.71 5.88
N SER A 222 -16.46 -7.76 5.66
CA SER A 222 -17.20 -7.61 4.40
C SER A 222 -16.24 -7.38 3.22
N GLY A 223 -16.35 -8.19 2.17
CA GLY A 223 -15.61 -8.00 0.91
C GLY A 223 -16.31 -7.02 -0.05
N ALA A 224 -17.64 -6.90 0.07
CA ALA A 224 -18.46 -5.92 -0.62
C ALA A 224 -19.57 -5.40 0.31
N CYS A 225 -19.96 -4.14 0.12
CA CYS A 225 -20.87 -3.41 0.99
C CYS A 225 -21.74 -2.46 0.19
N LEU A 226 -23.04 -2.46 0.49
CA LEU A 226 -23.97 -1.47 -0.04
C LEU A 226 -23.99 -0.27 0.89
N ARG A 227 -23.59 0.90 0.38
CA ARG A 227 -23.82 2.19 1.03
C ARG A 227 -25.10 2.81 0.49
N ILE A 228 -26.00 3.19 1.39
CA ILE A 228 -27.26 3.88 1.06
C ILE A 228 -27.21 5.27 1.71
N ASN A 229 -27.21 6.28 0.85
CA ASN A 229 -27.29 7.69 1.18
C ASN A 229 -28.75 8.15 1.12
N SER A 230 -29.47 7.94 2.23
CA SER A 230 -30.83 8.45 2.45
C SER A 230 -30.77 9.59 3.49
N ASP A 231 -31.81 9.78 4.30
CA ASP A 231 -31.80 10.74 5.42
C ASP A 231 -30.68 10.46 6.45
N LYS A 232 -30.23 9.20 6.54
CA LYS A 232 -29.05 8.76 7.29
C LYS A 232 -28.25 7.78 6.44
N LEU A 233 -26.92 7.80 6.60
CA LEU A 233 -26.05 6.79 6.00
C LEU A 233 -26.35 5.43 6.63
N SER A 234 -26.52 4.43 5.77
CA SER A 234 -26.65 3.04 6.22
C SER A 234 -25.84 2.12 5.32
N TYR A 235 -25.37 1.03 5.92
CA TYR A 235 -24.50 0.06 5.28
C TYR A 235 -25.13 -1.32 5.37
N LYS A 236 -24.97 -2.12 4.32
CA LYS A 236 -25.33 -3.55 4.35
C LYS A 236 -24.20 -4.38 3.76
N SER A 237 -23.79 -5.42 4.46
CA SER A 237 -22.82 -6.37 3.91
C SER A 237 -23.43 -7.07 2.69
N LEU A 238 -22.73 -7.03 1.56
CA LEU A 238 -23.10 -7.74 0.34
C LEU A 238 -22.30 -9.04 0.13
N GLY A 239 -21.56 -9.45 1.16
CA GLY A 239 -20.79 -10.67 1.17
C GLY A 239 -19.53 -10.55 2.03
N SER A 240 -19.21 -11.61 2.76
CA SER A 240 -18.03 -11.71 3.61
C SER A 240 -16.85 -12.31 2.87
N ILE A 241 -15.66 -11.83 3.23
CA ILE A 241 -14.41 -12.40 2.75
C ILE A 241 -14.20 -13.84 3.26
N ASN A 242 -14.81 -14.21 4.40
CA ASN A 242 -14.67 -15.53 5.00
C ASN A 242 -15.34 -16.63 4.16
N SER A 243 -16.31 -16.25 3.33
CA SER A 243 -17.02 -17.11 2.39
C SER A 243 -16.63 -16.80 0.94
N MET A 244 -15.45 -16.24 0.74
CA MET A 244 -14.94 -15.92 -0.59
C MET A 244 -14.69 -17.20 -1.40
N LYS A 245 -15.10 -17.18 -2.66
CA LYS A 245 -14.75 -18.21 -3.66
C LYS A 245 -14.15 -17.55 -4.89
N LEU A 246 -13.03 -18.07 -5.36
CA LEU A 246 -12.39 -17.62 -6.59
C LEU A 246 -12.36 -18.80 -7.56
N HIS A 247 -12.96 -18.63 -8.72
CA HIS A 247 -13.08 -19.64 -9.77
C HIS A 247 -12.23 -19.26 -10.97
N ALA A 248 -11.55 -20.24 -11.55
CA ALA A 248 -10.89 -20.09 -12.84
C ALA A 248 -11.85 -20.53 -13.97
N LYS A 249 -11.97 -19.70 -15.03
CA LYS A 249 -12.75 -19.96 -16.26
C LYS A 249 -14.25 -20.32 -16.06
N PRO A 250 -15.16 -19.33 -16.07
CA PRO A 250 -14.89 -17.89 -16.15
C PRO A 250 -14.16 -17.42 -14.90
N LEU A 251 -13.27 -16.42 -15.04
CA LEU A 251 -12.58 -15.84 -13.88
C LEU A 251 -13.57 -15.05 -13.05
N VAL A 252 -13.96 -15.60 -11.90
CA VAL A 252 -15.08 -15.09 -11.10
C VAL A 252 -14.72 -15.10 -9.63
N LEU A 253 -14.94 -13.97 -8.97
CA LEU A 253 -14.85 -13.83 -7.51
C LEU A 253 -16.25 -13.69 -6.92
N GLU A 254 -16.54 -14.51 -5.92
CA GLU A 254 -17.81 -14.50 -5.21
C GLU A 254 -17.59 -14.19 -3.73
N TYR A 255 -18.39 -13.26 -3.22
CA TYR A 255 -18.56 -13.01 -1.79
C TYR A 255 -19.97 -13.43 -1.40
N GLU A 256 -20.08 -14.49 -0.59
CA GLU A 256 -21.36 -14.97 -0.05
C GLU A 256 -21.58 -14.50 1.39
N MET A 257 -22.66 -14.94 2.04
CA MET A 257 -22.90 -14.73 3.48
C MET A 257 -22.80 -13.26 3.94
N GLY A 258 -23.35 -12.33 3.14
CA GLY A 258 -23.58 -10.95 3.58
C GLY A 258 -24.74 -10.85 4.56
N ASP A 259 -25.33 -9.65 4.68
CA ASP A 259 -26.50 -9.46 5.54
C ASP A 259 -27.70 -10.26 5.04
N VAL A 260 -28.64 -10.54 5.94
CA VAL A 260 -29.88 -11.24 5.59
C VAL A 260 -30.69 -10.42 4.59
N CYS A 261 -30.98 -11.01 3.43
CA CYS A 261 -31.81 -10.38 2.41
C CYS A 261 -33.28 -10.74 2.62
N THR A 262 -34.09 -9.80 3.12
CA THR A 262 -35.51 -9.94 3.50
C THR A 262 -35.83 -11.07 4.49
N LYS A 263 -35.55 -12.34 4.16
CA LYS A 263 -35.66 -13.52 5.04
C LYS A 263 -34.50 -14.49 4.83
N ILE A 264 -34.40 -15.09 3.64
CA ILE A 264 -33.33 -15.95 3.10
C ILE A 264 -33.49 -15.79 1.56
N PRO A 265 -32.42 -15.65 0.75
CA PRO A 265 -30.99 -15.87 1.03
C PRO A 265 -30.28 -14.71 1.74
N HIS A 266 -28.99 -14.89 2.05
CA HIS A 266 -28.09 -13.78 2.40
C HIS A 266 -27.71 -13.02 1.13
N PHE A 267 -27.34 -11.73 1.26
CA PHE A 267 -26.75 -11.00 0.13
C PHE A 267 -25.45 -11.65 -0.32
N ARG A 268 -25.25 -11.64 -1.64
CA ARG A 268 -24.02 -12.11 -2.26
C ARG A 268 -23.62 -11.21 -3.43
N THR A 269 -22.33 -11.17 -3.70
CA THR A 269 -21.73 -10.39 -4.78
C THR A 269 -20.90 -11.30 -5.67
N THR A 270 -21.11 -11.23 -6.99
CA THR A 270 -20.24 -11.88 -7.98
C THR A 270 -19.61 -10.83 -8.87
N ILE A 271 -18.27 -10.87 -8.95
CA ILE A 271 -17.47 -10.03 -9.84
C ILE A 271 -16.91 -10.93 -10.93
N THR A 272 -17.31 -10.70 -12.17
CA THR A 272 -16.75 -11.38 -13.35
C THR A 272 -15.60 -10.56 -13.90
N PHE A 273 -14.45 -11.19 -14.06
CA PHE A 273 -13.24 -10.56 -14.59
C PHE A 273 -13.04 -10.92 -16.06
N VAL A 274 -12.69 -9.92 -16.85
CA VAL A 274 -12.43 -10.07 -18.29
C VAL A 274 -11.05 -9.50 -18.60
N CYS A 275 -10.17 -10.33 -19.16
CA CYS A 275 -8.85 -9.92 -19.60
C CYS A 275 -8.94 -8.87 -20.71
N ASP A 276 -8.36 -7.69 -20.46
CA ASP A 276 -8.22 -6.60 -21.43
C ASP A 276 -6.95 -5.79 -21.12
N TYR A 277 -5.91 -5.92 -21.96
CA TYR A 277 -4.65 -5.19 -21.77
C TYR A 277 -4.74 -3.70 -22.08
N ASN A 278 -5.73 -3.29 -22.88
CA ASN A 278 -5.91 -1.91 -23.30
C ASN A 278 -6.80 -1.13 -22.32
N ALA A 279 -7.44 -1.83 -21.38
CA ALA A 279 -8.20 -1.22 -20.31
C ALA A 279 -7.29 -0.29 -19.48
N THR A 280 -7.67 0.98 -19.35
CA THR A 280 -6.97 2.02 -18.56
C THR A 280 -7.91 2.58 -17.51
N ASN A 281 -7.42 2.86 -16.30
CA ASN A 281 -8.19 3.45 -15.19
C ASN A 281 -9.53 2.74 -14.94
N THR A 282 -9.51 1.40 -15.00
CA THR A 282 -10.73 0.60 -14.96
C THR A 282 -11.19 0.34 -13.54
N ALA A 283 -12.49 0.51 -13.32
CA ALA A 283 -13.19 0.12 -12.10
C ALA A 283 -14.23 -0.97 -12.43
N PRO A 284 -14.68 -1.74 -11.43
CA PRO A 284 -15.78 -2.67 -11.62
C PRO A 284 -17.06 -1.90 -11.98
N VAL A 285 -17.84 -2.47 -12.90
CA VAL A 285 -19.09 -1.90 -13.38
C VAL A 285 -20.25 -2.72 -12.86
N PHE A 286 -21.25 -2.06 -12.28
CA PHE A 286 -22.48 -2.70 -11.83
C PHE A 286 -23.33 -3.13 -13.03
N ILE A 287 -23.69 -4.42 -13.08
CA ILE A 287 -24.47 -5.00 -14.19
C ILE A 287 -25.95 -5.12 -13.81
N GLY A 288 -26.24 -5.46 -12.55
CA GLY A 288 -27.60 -5.63 -12.09
C GLY A 288 -27.69 -6.48 -10.83
N ILE A 289 -28.94 -6.75 -10.43
CA ILE A 289 -29.26 -7.63 -9.31
C ILE A 289 -30.00 -8.84 -9.88
N GLU A 290 -29.46 -10.03 -9.65
CA GLU A 290 -30.11 -11.31 -9.92
C GLU A 290 -30.80 -11.81 -8.63
N ASP A 291 -31.96 -12.47 -8.76
CA ASP A 291 -32.71 -13.05 -7.63
C ASP A 291 -32.90 -12.11 -6.41
N VAL A 292 -33.04 -10.80 -6.65
CA VAL A 292 -33.26 -9.73 -5.64
C VAL A 292 -32.09 -9.48 -4.68
N CYS A 293 -31.20 -10.44 -4.46
CA CYS A 293 -30.16 -10.40 -3.42
C CYS A 293 -28.74 -10.68 -3.95
N HIS A 294 -28.58 -10.88 -5.26
CA HIS A 294 -27.30 -11.19 -5.88
C HIS A 294 -26.80 -10.03 -6.74
N TYR A 295 -25.83 -9.28 -6.23
CA TYR A 295 -25.21 -8.18 -6.97
C TYR A 295 -24.21 -8.73 -7.98
N LYS A 296 -24.33 -8.31 -9.23
CA LYS A 296 -23.43 -8.69 -10.32
C LYS A 296 -22.62 -7.49 -10.78
N LEU A 297 -21.30 -7.67 -10.81
CA LEU A 297 -20.36 -6.71 -11.35
C LEU A 297 -19.51 -7.36 -12.44
N ASN A 298 -19.05 -6.52 -13.37
CA ASN A 298 -18.11 -6.92 -14.40
C ASN A 298 -16.89 -6.00 -14.37
N TRP A 299 -15.69 -6.57 -14.46
CA TRP A 299 -14.45 -5.83 -14.44
C TRP A 299 -13.54 -6.24 -15.59
N ARG A 300 -13.37 -5.35 -16.55
CA ARG A 300 -12.35 -5.47 -17.60
C ARG A 300 -11.03 -4.92 -17.08
N THR A 301 -10.00 -5.75 -17.00
CA THR A 301 -8.69 -5.34 -16.46
C THR A 301 -7.60 -6.27 -16.99
N ALA A 302 -6.38 -5.76 -17.08
CA ALA A 302 -5.23 -6.58 -17.44
C ALA A 302 -4.85 -7.58 -16.33
N ALA A 303 -5.23 -7.34 -15.07
CA ALA A 303 -4.99 -8.29 -13.97
C ALA A 303 -5.77 -9.60 -14.14
N ALA A 304 -6.80 -9.61 -14.98
CA ALA A 304 -7.58 -10.80 -15.30
C ALA A 304 -6.90 -11.71 -16.34
N CYS A 305 -5.79 -11.26 -16.93
CA CYS A 305 -5.05 -11.98 -17.95
C CYS A 305 -4.13 -13.03 -17.31
N ASN A 306 -4.05 -14.22 -17.93
CA ASN A 306 -3.14 -15.27 -17.46
C ASN A 306 -1.69 -15.00 -17.89
N GLU A 307 -0.78 -15.84 -17.43
CA GLU A 307 0.66 -15.74 -17.73
C GLU A 307 0.96 -15.68 -19.24
N LYS A 308 0.41 -16.60 -20.03
CA LYS A 308 0.65 -16.66 -21.48
C LYS A 308 0.16 -15.40 -22.20
N ASP A 309 -0.96 -14.88 -21.74
CA ASP A 309 -1.58 -13.66 -22.20
C ASP A 309 -0.66 -12.44 -21.94
N LEU A 310 -0.13 -12.33 -20.72
CA LEU A 310 0.83 -11.30 -20.32
C LEU A 310 2.15 -11.39 -21.09
N GLU A 311 2.69 -12.60 -21.27
CA GLU A 311 3.90 -12.84 -22.06
C GLU A 311 3.74 -12.45 -23.53
N ASN A 312 2.58 -12.77 -24.12
CA ASN A 312 2.24 -12.40 -25.49
C ASN A 312 2.13 -10.87 -25.64
N TYR A 313 1.55 -10.20 -24.64
CA TYR A 313 1.49 -8.74 -24.60
C TYR A 313 2.90 -8.15 -24.54
N SER A 314 3.72 -8.52 -23.55
CA SER A 314 5.08 -8.00 -23.41
C SER A 314 5.94 -8.30 -24.63
N SER A 315 5.71 -9.46 -25.26
CA SER A 315 6.40 -9.83 -26.49
C SER A 315 6.13 -8.90 -27.67
N LYS A 316 5.01 -8.18 -27.68
CA LYS A 316 4.65 -7.26 -28.76
C LYS A 316 4.95 -5.80 -28.42
N THR A 317 4.94 -5.43 -27.14
CA THR A 317 4.99 -4.04 -26.69
C THR A 317 6.33 -3.62 -26.10
N ALA A 318 7.16 -4.56 -25.63
CA ALA A 318 8.44 -4.23 -24.99
C ALA A 318 9.40 -3.52 -25.95
N ALA A 319 9.89 -2.36 -25.51
CA ALA A 319 11.02 -1.68 -26.12
C ALA A 319 12.34 -2.18 -25.48
N PRO A 320 13.52 -1.90 -26.09
CA PRO A 320 14.79 -2.32 -25.52
C PRO A 320 14.99 -1.78 -24.09
N CYS A 321 14.99 -2.69 -23.11
CA CYS A 321 15.13 -2.42 -21.68
C CYS A 321 14.04 -1.53 -21.06
N LYS A 322 12.89 -1.41 -21.72
CA LYS A 322 11.77 -0.61 -21.25
C LYS A 322 10.45 -1.31 -21.53
N ILE A 323 9.53 -1.30 -20.56
CA ILE A 323 8.19 -1.85 -20.74
C ILE A 323 7.17 -1.10 -19.87
N THR A 324 5.92 -1.08 -20.32
CA THR A 324 4.79 -0.55 -19.55
C THR A 324 4.07 -1.70 -18.86
N ASN A 325 3.79 -1.58 -17.56
CA ASN A 325 2.94 -2.49 -16.82
C ASN A 325 1.53 -2.50 -17.44
N PRO A 326 1.00 -3.65 -17.91
CA PRO A 326 -0.35 -3.68 -18.48
C PRO A 326 -1.44 -3.42 -17.44
N VAL A 327 -1.19 -3.66 -16.15
CA VAL A 327 -2.15 -3.41 -15.06
C VAL A 327 -2.07 -1.96 -14.61
N THR A 328 -0.93 -1.52 -14.11
CA THR A 328 -0.78 -0.20 -13.47
C THR A 328 -0.44 0.93 -14.42
N LYS A 329 -0.13 0.61 -15.69
CA LYS A 329 0.30 1.57 -16.73
C LYS A 329 1.58 2.34 -16.42
N ILE A 330 2.32 1.90 -15.40
CA ILE A 330 3.62 2.47 -15.04
C ILE A 330 4.67 1.99 -16.04
N ASP A 331 5.49 2.92 -16.51
CA ASP A 331 6.65 2.63 -17.34
C ASP A 331 7.84 2.22 -16.47
N TYR A 332 8.37 1.02 -16.70
CA TYR A 332 9.64 0.58 -16.16
C TYR A 332 10.75 0.80 -17.19
N ASP A 333 11.74 1.62 -16.81
CA ASP A 333 12.95 1.85 -17.59
C ASP A 333 14.16 1.35 -16.81
N LEU A 334 14.75 0.25 -17.29
CA LEU A 334 15.90 -0.40 -16.67
C LEU A 334 17.22 -0.02 -17.34
N ASN A 335 17.25 0.98 -18.23
CA ASN A 335 18.46 1.39 -18.92
C ASN A 335 19.57 1.87 -17.97
N SER A 336 19.22 2.41 -16.80
CA SER A 336 20.18 2.82 -15.77
C SER A 336 20.93 1.65 -15.11
N LEU A 337 20.48 0.41 -15.32
CA LEU A 337 21.18 -0.81 -14.90
C LEU A 337 22.20 -1.29 -15.93
N LYS A 338 22.17 -0.77 -17.17
CA LYS A 338 23.18 -1.09 -18.18
C LYS A 338 24.56 -0.65 -17.70
N GLY A 339 25.57 -1.41 -18.08
CA GLY A 339 26.97 -1.18 -17.71
C GLY A 339 27.32 -1.71 -16.32
N LYS A 340 26.32 -1.99 -15.47
CA LYS A 340 26.54 -2.70 -14.21
C LYS A 340 26.74 -4.19 -14.49
N GLU A 341 27.67 -4.80 -13.76
CA GLU A 341 27.94 -6.23 -13.84
C GLU A 341 27.94 -6.89 -12.44
N PRO A 342 26.77 -6.99 -11.79
CA PRO A 342 26.60 -7.66 -10.50
C PRO A 342 27.10 -9.11 -10.50
N ILE A 343 27.47 -9.58 -9.31
CA ILE A 343 27.89 -10.96 -9.04
C ILE A 343 26.91 -11.58 -8.04
N VAL A 344 26.42 -12.78 -8.34
CA VAL A 344 25.63 -13.61 -7.42
C VAL A 344 26.34 -14.94 -7.17
N LYS A 345 26.11 -15.53 -5.99
CA LYS A 345 26.74 -16.80 -5.59
C LYS A 345 25.69 -17.85 -5.25
N THR A 346 25.93 -19.08 -5.69
CA THR A 346 25.14 -20.24 -5.27
C THR A 346 25.47 -20.63 -3.83
N LYS A 347 24.64 -21.48 -3.23
CA LYS A 347 24.93 -22.12 -1.93
C LYS A 347 26.26 -22.90 -1.93
N ALA A 348 26.65 -23.43 -3.09
CA ALA A 348 27.92 -24.13 -3.29
C ALA A 348 29.12 -23.18 -3.54
N GLY A 349 28.92 -21.87 -3.52
CA GLY A 349 29.96 -20.87 -3.70
C GLY A 349 30.34 -20.59 -5.17
N LEU A 350 29.60 -21.13 -6.13
CA LEU A 350 29.79 -20.81 -7.56
C LEU A 350 29.33 -19.39 -7.84
N GLU A 351 30.20 -18.60 -8.45
CA GLU A 351 29.94 -17.20 -8.79
C GLU A 351 29.46 -17.07 -10.24
N TYR A 352 28.38 -16.31 -10.42
CA TYR A 352 27.86 -15.88 -11.71
C TYR A 352 27.90 -14.37 -11.79
N LYS A 353 28.49 -13.87 -12.88
CA LYS A 353 28.50 -12.45 -13.24
C LYS A 353 27.53 -12.23 -14.39
N PHE A 354 26.70 -11.21 -14.31
CA PHE A 354 25.66 -10.95 -15.31
C PHE A 354 25.47 -9.46 -15.57
N SER A 355 24.87 -9.10 -16.70
CA SER A 355 24.47 -7.73 -17.02
C SER A 355 23.00 -7.67 -17.44
N ILE A 356 22.38 -6.50 -17.27
CA ILE A 356 20.97 -6.26 -17.56
C ILE A 356 20.83 -5.59 -18.93
N CYS A 357 20.00 -6.18 -19.80
CA CYS A 357 19.65 -5.67 -21.12
C CYS A 357 20.78 -5.47 -22.14
N GLN A 358 21.97 -5.98 -21.86
CA GLN A 358 23.12 -5.91 -22.75
C GLN A 358 24.13 -7.01 -22.45
N PRO A 359 25.04 -7.32 -23.38
CA PRO A 359 26.16 -8.22 -23.11
C PRO A 359 27.06 -7.70 -21.98
N LEU A 360 27.77 -8.63 -21.34
CA LEU A 360 28.85 -8.33 -20.41
C LEU A 360 29.93 -7.49 -21.10
N LEU A 361 30.38 -6.44 -20.42
CA LEU A 361 31.46 -5.56 -20.88
C LEU A 361 32.83 -6.14 -20.52
N SER A 362 32.90 -6.88 -19.42
CA SER A 362 34.11 -7.54 -18.96
C SER A 362 34.41 -8.80 -19.76
N ASN A 363 35.68 -9.18 -19.73
CA ASN A 363 36.18 -10.40 -20.33
C ASN A 363 35.90 -11.68 -19.52
N ALA A 364 34.92 -11.66 -18.60
CA ALA A 364 34.67 -12.73 -17.63
C ALA A 364 34.56 -14.13 -18.26
N CYS A 365 34.07 -14.22 -19.50
CA CYS A 365 33.90 -15.47 -20.25
C CYS A 365 34.71 -15.54 -21.56
N GLN A 366 35.78 -14.74 -21.74
CA GLN A 366 36.50 -14.58 -23.03
C GLN A 366 36.97 -15.89 -23.71
N ALA A 367 37.14 -16.99 -22.97
CA ALA A 367 37.54 -18.29 -23.49
C ALA A 367 36.38 -19.17 -24.02
N SER A 368 35.14 -18.69 -23.97
CA SER A 368 33.93 -19.45 -24.31
C SER A 368 33.39 -19.09 -25.70
N VAL A 369 32.86 -20.06 -26.43
CA VAL A 369 32.16 -19.83 -27.71
C VAL A 369 30.91 -18.98 -27.44
N GLY A 370 30.77 -17.84 -28.13
CA GLY A 370 29.64 -16.90 -27.92
C GLY A 370 29.87 -15.83 -26.85
N ALA A 371 31.09 -15.68 -26.33
CA ALA A 371 31.41 -14.76 -25.24
C ALA A 371 31.09 -13.27 -25.51
N LYS A 372 31.03 -12.85 -26.78
CA LYS A 372 30.70 -11.46 -27.14
C LYS A 372 29.26 -11.07 -26.84
N ASP A 373 28.36 -12.05 -26.86
CA ASP A 373 26.92 -11.83 -26.65
C ASP A 373 26.48 -12.33 -25.27
N ALA A 374 27.42 -12.76 -24.41
CA ALA A 374 27.10 -13.36 -23.12
C ALA A 374 26.44 -12.35 -22.19
N GLY A 375 25.23 -12.66 -21.72
CA GLY A 375 24.54 -11.87 -20.70
C GLY A 375 24.86 -12.33 -19.28
N VAL A 376 25.15 -13.63 -19.11
CA VAL A 376 25.50 -14.27 -17.83
C VAL A 376 26.70 -15.20 -18.03
N CYS A 377 27.64 -15.18 -17.09
CA CYS A 377 28.89 -15.92 -17.16
C CYS A 377 29.27 -16.51 -15.80
N SER A 378 29.64 -17.80 -15.76
CA SER A 378 30.42 -18.37 -14.66
C SER A 378 31.89 -18.41 -15.04
N ALA A 379 32.71 -17.55 -14.44
CA ALA A 379 34.14 -17.44 -14.75
C ALA A 379 34.92 -18.70 -14.32
N SER A 380 34.53 -19.31 -13.19
CA SER A 380 35.18 -20.53 -12.66
C SER A 380 34.93 -21.74 -13.55
N GLN A 381 33.72 -21.85 -14.11
CA GLN A 381 33.33 -22.96 -15.00
C GLN A 381 33.63 -22.68 -16.48
N ARG A 382 33.91 -21.41 -16.85
CA ARG A 382 34.03 -20.96 -18.24
C ARG A 382 32.78 -21.31 -19.07
N THR A 383 31.61 -21.09 -18.47
CA THR A 383 30.31 -21.38 -19.08
C THR A 383 29.48 -20.11 -19.18
N ILE A 384 28.79 -19.97 -20.32
CA ILE A 384 27.83 -18.90 -20.56
C ILE A 384 26.46 -19.40 -20.10
N GLY A 385 25.80 -18.65 -19.23
CA GLY A 385 24.46 -18.97 -18.71
C GLY A 385 23.32 -18.57 -19.66
N GLY A 386 23.62 -17.76 -20.68
CA GLY A 386 22.70 -17.31 -21.71
C GLY A 386 23.22 -16.06 -22.42
N LYS A 387 22.76 -15.84 -23.66
CA LYS A 387 23.02 -14.61 -24.42
C LYS A 387 22.14 -13.48 -23.90
N ALA A 388 22.70 -12.26 -23.89
CA ALA A 388 21.99 -11.09 -23.45
C ALA A 388 20.77 -10.80 -24.33
N ASN A 389 19.66 -10.49 -23.68
CA ASN A 389 18.43 -10.03 -24.28
C ASN A 389 18.05 -8.69 -23.62
N SER A 390 17.45 -7.77 -24.38
CA SER A 390 16.96 -6.49 -23.85
C SER A 390 15.44 -6.44 -23.77
N LYS A 391 14.76 -7.51 -24.18
CA LYS A 391 13.30 -7.58 -24.22
C LYS A 391 12.75 -8.11 -22.91
N LEU A 392 12.16 -7.20 -22.15
CA LEU A 392 11.51 -7.49 -20.87
C LEU A 392 10.18 -8.23 -21.08
N LEU A 393 9.87 -9.17 -20.20
CA LEU A 393 8.67 -10.01 -20.24
C LEU A 393 7.90 -9.97 -18.93
N TRP A 394 6.57 -10.15 -19.00
CA TRP A 394 5.68 -10.20 -17.85
C TRP A 394 5.30 -11.64 -17.50
N SER A 395 5.41 -11.98 -16.22
CA SER A 395 4.84 -13.19 -15.63
C SER A 395 3.90 -12.82 -14.47
N VAL A 396 3.18 -13.81 -13.93
CA VAL A 396 2.41 -13.64 -12.68
C VAL A 396 3.30 -13.40 -11.45
N HIS A 397 4.62 -13.61 -11.58
CA HIS A 397 5.62 -13.34 -10.53
C HIS A 397 6.32 -11.99 -10.71
N GLY A 398 5.88 -11.20 -11.70
CA GLY A 398 6.43 -9.89 -12.02
C GLY A 398 7.29 -9.88 -13.28
N LEU A 399 8.05 -8.80 -13.40
CA LEU A 399 8.87 -8.48 -14.56
C LEU A 399 10.14 -9.35 -14.61
N TYR A 400 10.49 -9.87 -15.78
CA TYR A 400 11.70 -10.68 -15.93
C TYR A 400 12.40 -10.53 -17.29
N LEU A 401 13.67 -10.95 -17.35
CA LEU A 401 14.44 -11.18 -18.57
C LEU A 401 14.73 -12.67 -18.71
N ASN A 402 14.63 -13.18 -19.94
CA ASN A 402 15.07 -14.53 -20.27
C ASN A 402 16.26 -14.47 -21.22
N TYR A 403 17.38 -15.07 -20.81
CA TYR A 403 18.62 -15.21 -21.56
C TYR A 403 18.79 -16.68 -21.95
N THR A 404 18.70 -16.96 -23.25
CA THR A 404 18.78 -18.32 -23.81
C THR A 404 20.09 -18.54 -24.56
N ASP A 405 20.29 -19.72 -25.15
CA ASP A 405 21.44 -20.02 -26.01
C ASP A 405 22.82 -19.91 -25.34
N GLY A 406 22.90 -20.31 -24.07
CA GLY A 406 24.15 -20.47 -23.34
C GLY A 406 24.96 -21.70 -23.74
N SER A 407 25.93 -22.08 -22.91
CA SER A 407 26.76 -23.26 -23.13
C SER A 407 25.93 -24.56 -23.06
N PRO A 408 26.31 -25.62 -23.80
CA PRO A 408 25.63 -26.92 -23.72
C PRO A 408 25.64 -27.50 -22.30
N CYS A 409 24.52 -28.08 -21.87
CA CYS A 409 24.34 -28.68 -20.54
C CYS A 409 23.86 -30.14 -20.57
N GLY A 410 23.88 -30.77 -21.74
CA GLY A 410 23.48 -32.18 -21.94
C GLY A 410 22.13 -32.34 -22.65
N GLY A 411 21.91 -33.50 -23.26
CA GLY A 411 20.61 -33.84 -23.90
C GLY A 411 20.15 -32.88 -25.00
N ASN A 412 21.09 -32.32 -25.79
CA ASN A 412 20.84 -31.27 -26.80
C ASN A 412 20.21 -29.97 -26.25
N LYS A 413 20.37 -29.70 -24.95
CA LYS A 413 19.93 -28.45 -24.31
C LYS A 413 21.11 -27.51 -24.10
N ASN A 414 20.82 -26.22 -24.16
CA ASN A 414 21.73 -25.13 -23.82
C ASN A 414 21.29 -24.49 -22.52
N ARG A 415 22.24 -23.92 -21.77
CA ARG A 415 21.94 -23.18 -20.55
C ARG A 415 21.07 -21.96 -20.84
N SER A 416 20.12 -21.70 -19.94
CA SER A 416 19.33 -20.48 -19.90
C SER A 416 19.35 -19.86 -18.51
N THR A 417 19.19 -18.55 -18.46
CA THR A 417 19.09 -17.79 -17.22
C THR A 417 17.84 -16.92 -17.26
N GLN A 418 17.01 -17.03 -16.23
CA GLN A 418 15.91 -16.12 -15.99
C GLN A 418 16.28 -15.14 -14.88
N ILE A 419 16.15 -13.84 -15.15
CA ILE A 419 16.41 -12.77 -14.18
C ILE A 419 15.07 -12.13 -13.86
N THR A 420 14.53 -12.40 -12.67
CA THR A 420 13.29 -11.82 -12.16
C THR A 420 13.61 -10.56 -11.37
N PHE A 421 12.92 -9.45 -11.65
CA PHE A 421 13.13 -8.19 -10.95
C PHE A 421 12.20 -8.09 -9.74
N VAL A 422 12.78 -7.83 -8.58
CA VAL A 422 12.06 -7.73 -7.31
C VAL A 422 12.18 -6.30 -6.79
N CYS A 423 11.05 -5.69 -6.41
CA CYS A 423 11.07 -4.37 -5.78
C CYS A 423 11.82 -4.41 -4.45
N ALA A 424 12.83 -3.54 -4.30
CA ALA A 424 13.55 -3.34 -3.05
C ALA A 424 14.01 -1.88 -2.90
N ALA A 425 14.05 -1.39 -1.66
CA ALA A 425 14.57 -0.05 -1.37
C ALA A 425 16.05 0.06 -1.78
N SER A 426 16.44 1.22 -2.32
CA SER A 426 17.75 1.43 -2.96
C SER A 426 18.95 1.19 -2.03
N GLU A 427 18.76 1.31 -0.71
CA GLU A 427 19.81 1.13 0.30
C GLU A 427 20.14 -0.35 0.58
N VAL A 428 19.28 -1.28 0.16
CA VAL A 428 19.38 -2.73 0.47
C VAL A 428 19.55 -3.60 -0.80
N ALA A 429 19.27 -3.03 -1.97
CA ALA A 429 19.14 -3.75 -3.24
C ALA A 429 20.42 -4.47 -3.73
N GLU A 430 21.62 -3.90 -3.55
CA GLU A 430 22.85 -4.43 -4.19
C GLU A 430 23.38 -5.72 -3.53
N ASN A 431 23.02 -6.01 -2.27
CA ASN A 431 23.47 -7.19 -1.52
C ASN A 431 22.42 -8.29 -1.35
N MET A 432 21.18 -8.07 -1.85
CA MET A 432 20.07 -9.02 -1.71
C MET A 432 19.86 -9.91 -2.94
N ASN A 433 20.65 -9.75 -3.99
CA ASN A 433 20.50 -10.57 -5.19
C ASN A 433 20.76 -12.04 -4.85
N THR A 434 19.76 -12.88 -5.09
CA THR A 434 19.80 -14.30 -4.73
C THR A 434 19.62 -15.18 -5.95
N ILE A 435 20.08 -16.42 -5.82
CA ILE A 435 19.76 -17.51 -6.75
C ILE A 435 18.64 -18.29 -6.10
N ASP A 436 17.49 -18.34 -6.77
CA ASP A 436 16.30 -19.04 -6.30
C ASP A 436 16.45 -20.56 -6.54
N ASP A 437 16.95 -20.91 -7.73
CA ASP A 437 17.28 -22.28 -8.12
C ASP A 437 18.41 -22.29 -9.19
N ASP A 438 19.21 -23.35 -9.19
CA ASP A 438 20.27 -23.64 -10.17
C ASP A 438 20.24 -25.15 -10.46
N ASP A 439 19.63 -25.52 -11.58
CA ASP A 439 19.73 -26.87 -12.14
C ASP A 439 20.78 -26.87 -13.27
N LEU A 440 21.24 -28.05 -13.71
CA LEU A 440 22.31 -28.22 -14.70
C LEU A 440 22.15 -27.36 -15.96
N CYS A 441 20.92 -27.02 -16.35
CA CYS A 441 20.61 -26.22 -17.53
C CYS A 441 19.95 -24.86 -17.26
N ASN A 442 19.45 -24.58 -16.05
CA ASN A 442 18.63 -23.40 -15.79
C ASN A 442 19.09 -22.67 -14.54
N LEU A 443 19.29 -21.36 -14.67
CA LEU A 443 19.64 -20.48 -13.56
C LEU A 443 18.53 -19.45 -13.33
N TYR A 444 18.08 -19.31 -12.09
CA TYR A 444 17.06 -18.33 -11.71
C TYR A 444 17.65 -17.30 -10.74
N ILE A 445 17.69 -16.04 -11.16
CA ILE A 445 18.25 -14.93 -10.42
C ILE A 445 17.13 -13.98 -10.01
N ASN A 446 17.05 -13.65 -8.72
CA ASN A 446 16.24 -12.54 -8.23
C ASN A 446 17.12 -11.29 -8.15
N TYR A 447 16.81 -10.29 -8.97
CA TYR A 447 17.48 -9.01 -9.02
C TYR A 447 16.67 -7.94 -8.29
N HIS A 448 17.15 -7.53 -7.12
CA HIS A 448 16.49 -6.54 -6.28
C HIS A 448 16.80 -5.13 -6.78
N THR A 449 15.78 -4.32 -7.05
CA THR A 449 15.96 -2.93 -7.50
C THR A 449 14.77 -2.04 -7.18
N SER A 450 15.03 -0.77 -6.91
CA SER A 450 14.00 0.25 -6.71
C SER A 450 13.31 0.67 -8.00
N LEU A 451 13.89 0.34 -9.17
CA LEU A 451 13.37 0.74 -10.48
C LEU A 451 12.08 0.01 -10.88
N VAL A 452 11.81 -1.17 -10.28
CA VAL A 452 10.56 -1.92 -10.48
C VAL A 452 9.58 -1.75 -9.31
N CYS A 453 9.89 -0.86 -8.36
CA CYS A 453 8.95 -0.51 -7.32
C CYS A 453 7.89 0.42 -7.86
N GLU A 454 6.64 0.02 -7.74
CA GLU A 454 5.53 0.92 -8.00
C GLU A 454 5.50 1.99 -6.93
N LYS A 455 5.90 3.21 -7.30
CA LYS A 455 5.52 4.38 -6.52
C LYS A 455 4.04 4.58 -6.79
N LYS A 456 3.16 4.13 -5.89
CA LYS A 456 1.75 4.53 -5.95
C LYS A 456 1.73 6.06 -5.97
N VAL A 457 1.51 6.65 -7.15
CA VAL A 457 1.13 8.06 -7.26
C VAL A 457 -0.23 8.09 -6.60
N ARG A 458 -0.26 8.54 -5.36
CA ARG A 458 -1.49 8.59 -4.59
C ARG A 458 -2.31 9.69 -5.23
N ASP A 459 -3.23 9.32 -6.12
CA ASP A 459 -4.23 10.24 -6.62
C ASP A 459 -4.98 10.78 -5.40
N PHE A 460 -4.73 12.07 -5.13
CA PHE A 460 -5.37 12.80 -4.06
C PHE A 460 -6.83 13.00 -4.49
N PHE A 461 -7.75 12.17 -4.00
CA PHE A 461 -9.16 12.51 -4.07
C PHE A 461 -9.39 13.74 -3.19
N PRO A 462 -9.87 14.87 -3.75
CA PRO A 462 -10.37 15.95 -2.93
C PRO A 462 -11.65 15.45 -2.23
N PHE A 463 -11.72 15.76 -0.94
CA PHE A 463 -12.78 15.44 0.00
C PHE A 463 -14.21 15.67 -0.49
#